data_AF-A0A424IA16-F1
#
_entry.id   AF-A0A424IA16-F1
#
_cell.length_a   1.000
_cell.length_b   1.000
_cell.length_c   1.000
_cell.angle_alpha   90.00
_cell.angle_beta   90.00
_cell.angle_gamma   90.00
#
_symmetry.space_group_name_H-M   'P 1'
#
loop_
_entity.id
_entity.type
_entity.pdbx_description
1 polymer ?
#
loop_
_entity_poly.entity_id
_entity_poly.type
_entity_poly.pdbx_seq_one_letter_code
_entity_poly.pdbx_strand_id
1 'polypeptide(L)' 'MAKIGVPTPQKTGPFIGPATFMNVPHSTDFSKAKAVVLGVPYDGGLHPTRIGSRTGPAAIREQSQLVRPFQP' A
#
# COMPACT_ATOMS: atom_id res chain seq x y z
N MET A 1 -5.72 -20.70 -13.59
CA MET A 1 -6.49 -19.45 -13.30
C MET A 1 -5.80 -18.74 -12.14
N ALA A 2 -5.54 -17.43 -12.24
CA ALA A 2 -5.04 -16.66 -11.09
C ALA A 2 -6.08 -16.73 -9.95
N LYS A 3 -5.68 -17.11 -8.74
CA LYS A 3 -6.59 -17.09 -7.58
C LYS A 3 -7.10 -15.66 -7.39
N ILE A 4 -8.42 -15.51 -7.32
CA ILE A 4 -9.05 -14.24 -6.94
C ILE A 4 -8.46 -13.79 -5.60
N GLY A 5 -7.86 -12.61 -5.57
CA GLY A 5 -7.26 -12.03 -4.36
C GLY A 5 -5.77 -12.26 -4.16
N VAL A 6 -5.09 -12.99 -5.05
CA VAL A 6 -3.63 -13.06 -5.06
C VAL A 6 -3.10 -12.04 -6.08
N PRO A 7 -2.44 -10.94 -5.63
CA PRO A 7 -1.77 -10.03 -6.55
C PRO A 7 -0.78 -10.83 -7.41
N THR A 8 -0.74 -10.53 -8.70
CA THR A 8 0.24 -11.18 -9.58
C THR A 8 1.64 -10.83 -9.06
N PRO A 9 2.54 -11.81 -8.83
CA PRO A 9 3.89 -11.53 -8.40
C PRO A 9 4.55 -10.52 -9.33
N GLN A 10 5.23 -9.52 -8.76
CA GLN A 10 5.88 -8.47 -9.51
C GLN A 10 7.01 -9.07 -10.36
N LYS A 11 6.85 -9.07 -11.68
CA LYS A 11 7.79 -9.71 -12.61
C LYS A 11 9.15 -9.01 -12.69
N THR A 12 9.21 -7.76 -12.25
CA THR A 12 10.38 -6.87 -12.41
C THR A 12 11.09 -6.55 -11.10
N GLY A 13 10.71 -7.18 -9.98
CA GLY A 13 11.25 -6.91 -8.65
C GLY A 13 10.46 -5.86 -7.85
N PRO A 14 10.65 -5.79 -6.52
CA PRO A 14 9.75 -5.07 -5.59
C PRO A 14 9.84 -3.53 -5.65
N PHE A 15 10.92 -3.00 -6.22
CA PHE A 15 11.27 -1.57 -6.16
C PHE A 15 11.00 -0.82 -7.48
N ILE A 16 10.02 -1.28 -8.28
CA ILE A 16 9.71 -0.70 -9.61
C ILE A 16 8.35 -0.01 -9.59
N GLY A 17 8.31 1.22 -10.13
CA GLY A 17 7.09 2.00 -10.31
C GLY A 17 6.70 2.81 -9.07
N PRO A 18 5.51 3.43 -9.08
CA PRO A 18 5.03 4.19 -7.92
C PRO A 18 4.83 3.28 -6.71
N ALA A 19 5.33 3.71 -5.54
CA ALA A 19 5.20 2.99 -4.29
C ALA A 19 3.74 2.97 -3.80
N THR A 20 2.98 1.99 -4.27
CA THR A 20 1.64 1.65 -3.79
C THR A 20 1.73 0.63 -2.65
N PHE A 21 0.63 0.43 -1.93
CA PHE A 21 0.61 -0.54 -0.83
C PHE A 21 0.79 -1.96 -1.38
N MET A 22 1.81 -2.69 -0.93
CA MET A 22 2.16 -4.04 -1.36
C MET A 22 2.25 -4.19 -2.89
N ASN A 23 2.60 -3.12 -3.61
CA ASN A 23 2.63 -3.06 -5.06
C ASN A 23 1.30 -3.43 -5.74
N VAL A 24 0.15 -3.22 -5.06
CA VAL A 24 -1.17 -3.41 -5.68
C VAL A 24 -1.44 -2.33 -6.73
N PRO A 25 -2.07 -2.66 -7.87
CA PRO A 25 -2.38 -1.67 -8.90
C PRO A 25 -3.17 -0.48 -8.36
N HIS A 26 -2.72 0.73 -8.66
CA HIS A 26 -3.47 1.94 -8.38
C HIS A 26 -4.66 2.05 -9.34
N SER A 27 -5.85 2.31 -8.80
CA SER A 27 -7.07 2.60 -9.57
C SER A 27 -7.96 3.55 -8.78
N THR A 28 -8.67 4.41 -9.50
CA THR A 28 -9.79 5.22 -8.98
C THR A 28 -11.16 4.68 -9.41
N ASP A 29 -11.19 3.65 -10.28
CA ASP A 29 -12.38 2.86 -10.57
C ASP A 29 -12.52 1.74 -9.54
N PHE A 30 -13.62 1.76 -8.80
CA PHE A 30 -13.94 0.82 -7.72
C PHE A 30 -14.95 -0.26 -8.14
N SER A 31 -15.46 -0.24 -9.37
CA SER A 31 -16.53 -1.13 -9.85
C SER A 31 -16.23 -2.63 -9.68
N LYS A 32 -14.94 -3.00 -9.70
CA LYS A 32 -14.45 -4.39 -9.54
C LYS A 32 -13.67 -4.62 -8.23
N ALA A 33 -13.51 -3.58 -7.40
CA ALA A 33 -12.73 -3.68 -6.18
C ALA A 33 -13.56 -4.36 -5.06
N LYS A 34 -12.95 -5.30 -4.34
CA LYS A 34 -13.54 -5.88 -3.12
C LYS A 34 -13.13 -5.14 -1.84
N ALA A 35 -12.00 -4.44 -1.89
CA ALA A 35 -11.44 -3.67 -0.81
C ALA A 35 -10.58 -2.53 -1.40
N VAL A 36 -10.40 -1.47 -0.61
CA VAL A 36 -9.55 -0.32 -0.97
C VAL A 36 -8.57 -0.04 0.15
N VAL A 37 -7.38 0.44 -0.22
CA VAL A 37 -6.39 0.93 0.73
C VAL A 37 -6.29 2.44 0.57
N LEU A 38 -6.78 3.17 1.58
CA LEU A 38 -6.77 4.62 1.61
C LEU A 38 -5.77 5.11 2.68
N GLY A 39 -4.84 5.95 2.26
CA GLY A 39 -3.98 6.67 3.18
C GLY A 39 -4.62 7.99 3.58
N VAL A 40 -4.73 8.28 4.88
CA VAL A 40 -5.19 9.57 5.40
C VAL A 40 -3.99 10.28 6.04
N PRO A 41 -3.28 11.15 5.31
CA PRO A 41 -2.06 11.79 5.80
C PRO A 41 -2.39 12.97 6.73
N TYR A 42 -2.83 12.66 7.94
CA TYR A 42 -3.23 13.63 8.94
C TYR A 42 -2.77 13.22 10.34
N ASP A 43 -2.29 14.17 11.14
CA ASP A 43 -1.90 13.90 12.53
C ASP A 43 -2.47 14.88 13.56
N GLY A 44 -3.07 16.01 13.14
CA GLY A 44 -3.64 17.03 14.04
C GLY A 44 -2.69 17.47 15.17
N GLY A 45 -1.39 17.26 14.99
CA GLY A 45 -0.46 17.14 16.11
C GLY A 45 -0.09 18.49 16.72
N LEU A 46 -0.34 18.63 18.02
CA LEU A 46 0.09 19.78 18.84
C LEU A 46 1.26 19.44 19.77
N HIS A 47 1.61 18.15 19.88
CA HIS A 47 2.63 17.68 20.82
C HIS A 47 4.03 18.15 20.39
N PRO A 48 4.89 18.66 21.29
CA PRO A 48 6.16 19.30 20.92
C PRO A 48 7.11 18.46 20.05
N THR A 49 7.14 17.15 20.27
CA THR A 49 8.12 16.25 19.62
C THR A 49 7.52 15.00 18.97
N ARG A 50 6.21 14.77 19.10
CA ARG A 50 5.56 13.51 18.65
C ARG A 50 4.52 13.75 17.55
N ILE A 51 4.82 14.70 16.69
CA ILE A 51 4.13 14.90 15.40
C ILE A 51 4.78 14.02 14.34
N GLY A 52 4.09 13.80 13.22
CA GLY A 52 4.67 13.12 12.06
C GLY A 52 3.83 11.99 11.49
N SER A 53 2.74 11.55 12.12
CA SER A 53 1.94 10.43 11.56
C SER A 53 1.30 10.75 10.20
N ARG A 54 1.25 12.03 9.79
CA ARG A 54 0.87 12.44 8.43
C ARG A 54 1.77 11.86 7.33
N THR A 55 3.03 11.52 7.65
CA THR A 55 3.94 10.83 6.72
C THR A 55 3.76 9.31 6.73
N GLY A 56 3.03 8.78 7.71
CA GLY A 56 2.79 7.36 7.91
C GLY A 56 2.24 6.64 6.67
N PRO A 57 1.22 7.16 5.96
CA PRO A 57 0.73 6.51 4.75
C PRO A 57 1.76 6.35 3.64
N ALA A 58 2.74 7.25 3.53
CA ALA A 58 3.84 7.11 2.56
C ALA A 58 4.84 6.05 3.03
N ALA A 59 5.26 6.11 4.30
CA ALA A 59 6.19 5.16 4.91
C ALA A 59 5.68 3.71 4.87
N ILE A 60 4.38 3.51 5.14
CA ILE A 60 3.75 2.18 5.07
C ILE A 60 3.81 1.63 3.64
N ARG A 61 3.54 2.45 2.62
CA ARG A 61 3.61 2.00 1.22
C ARG A 61 5.02 1.57 0.83
N GLU A 62 6.02 2.38 1.17
CA GLU A 62 7.44 2.09 0.94
C GLU A 62 7.84 0.76 1.59
N GLN A 63 7.55 0.58 2.88
CA GLN A 63 7.95 -0.62 3.62
C GLN A 63 7.16 -1.87 3.23
N SER A 64 5.95 -1.71 2.69
CA SER A 64 5.10 -2.84 2.28
C SER A 64 5.57 -3.55 1.01
N GLN A 65 6.56 -3.02 0.28
CA GLN A 65 7.03 -3.59 -1.00
C GLN A 65 7.63 -5.00 -0.87
N LEU A 66 8.11 -5.37 0.34
CA LEU A 66 8.67 -6.69 0.60
C LEU A 66 7.64 -7.72 1.06
N VAL A 67 6.38 -7.31 1.28
CA VAL A 67 5.32 -8.23 1.70
C VAL A 67 4.99 -9.19 0.57
N ARG A 68 4.97 -10.48 0.89
CA ARG A 68 4.68 -11.56 -0.07
C ARG A 68 3.25 -12.07 0.13
N PRO A 69 2.59 -12.57 -0.94
CA PRO A 69 1.33 -13.29 -0.79
C PRO A 69 1.46 -14.45 0.20
N PHE A 70 0.43 -14.66 1.01
CA PHE A 70 0.35 -15.80 1.90
C PHE A 70 0.38 -17.11 1.10
N GLN A 71 1.25 -18.03 1.52
CA GLN A 71 1.29 -19.41 1.05
C GLN A 71 0.85 -20.30 2.23
N PRO A 72 -0.35 -20.88 2.18
CA PRO A 72 -0.83 -21.82 3.19
C PRO A 72 -0.01 -23.11 3.25
#